data_AF-A0A1U8PQS5-F1
#
_entry.id   AF-A0A1U8PQS5-F1
#
_cell.length_a   1.000
_cell.length_b   1.000
_cell.length_c   1.000
_cell.angle_alpha   90.00
_cell.angle_beta   90.00
_cell.angle_gamma   90.00
#
_symmetry.space_group_name_H-M   'P 1'
#
loop_
_entity.id
_entity.type
_entity.pdbx_description
1 polymer ?
#
loop_
_entity_poly.entity_id
_entity_poly.type
_entity_poly.pdbx_seq_one_letter_code
_entity_poly.pdbx_strand_id
1 'polypeptide(L)'
;MLEVTIDDVQDWLNHGGNLLNRRFADKETKISPGTASRLRLKWKFNAGRDISATPAIFDGTLYFPSWDGYIYAVKASNGGLLWKKNLQHLTGLNSTGAIFDFDPNITVSRSTPVIAHDMLVFGLGGPAYVVAVKRSNGRLVWLTQLDKHSKALITMSGTYYKGSVFFCYISSSAPSTD
;
A
#
# COMPACT_ATOMS: atom_id res chain seq x y z
N MET A 1 18.35 -15.94 -24.64
CA MET A 1 17.46 -15.61 -23.51
C MET A 1 18.21 -14.57 -22.69
N LEU A 2 17.81 -13.30 -22.73
CA LEU A 2 18.52 -12.24 -21.99
C LEU A 2 18.17 -12.36 -20.51
N GLU A 3 19.16 -12.58 -19.66
CA GLU A 3 19.02 -12.45 -18.20
C GLU A 3 18.66 -11.00 -17.90
N VAL A 4 17.47 -10.78 -17.34
CA VAL A 4 17.07 -9.48 -16.80
C VAL A 4 17.80 -9.34 -15.47
N THR A 5 18.74 -8.42 -15.38
CA THR A 5 19.39 -8.10 -14.11
C THR A 5 18.42 -7.29 -13.24
N ILE A 6 18.58 -7.34 -11.91
CA ILE A 6 17.69 -6.63 -10.97
C ILE A 6 17.72 -5.10 -11.24
N ASP A 7 18.83 -4.58 -11.77
CA ASP A 7 19.00 -3.16 -12.11
C ASP A 7 18.16 -2.69 -13.31
N ASP A 8 17.71 -3.61 -14.18
CA ASP A 8 16.89 -3.32 -15.35
C ASP A 8 15.39 -3.17 -15.01
N VAL A 9 14.98 -3.51 -13.78
CA VAL A 9 13.58 -3.45 -13.36
C VAL A 9 13.27 -2.09 -12.75
N GLN A 10 12.16 -1.49 -13.18
CA GLN A 10 11.65 -0.25 -12.61
C GLN A 10 11.02 -0.52 -11.25
N ASP A 11 11.58 0.07 -10.19
CA ASP A 11 10.92 0.16 -8.90
C ASP A 11 9.80 1.22 -8.93
N TRP A 12 8.77 1.00 -8.11
CA TRP A 12 7.60 1.86 -7.96
C TRP A 12 7.38 2.12 -6.46
N LEU A 13 8.08 3.12 -5.93
CA LEU A 13 8.29 3.28 -4.49
C LEU A 13 7.08 3.83 -3.72
N ASN A 14 6.14 4.47 -4.41
CA ASN A 14 4.97 5.11 -3.82
C ASN A 14 3.84 5.26 -4.86
N HIS A 15 2.75 5.94 -4.51
CA HIS A 15 1.59 6.16 -5.39
C HIS A 15 1.92 6.78 -6.76
N GLY A 16 2.98 7.59 -6.84
CA GLY A 16 3.42 8.30 -8.04
C GLY A 16 4.54 7.61 -8.83
N GLY A 17 4.97 6.43 -8.39
CA GLY A 17 6.16 5.73 -8.89
C GLY A 17 7.43 6.16 -8.19
N ASN A 18 7.64 7.46 -8.05
CA ASN A 18 8.76 8.06 -7.33
C ASN A 18 8.39 9.46 -6.82
N LEU A 19 9.38 10.20 -6.31
CA LEU A 19 9.20 11.56 -5.77
C LEU A 19 8.72 12.58 -6.81
N LEU A 20 8.95 12.35 -8.10
CA LEU A 20 8.47 13.26 -9.16
C LEU A 20 6.97 13.10 -9.42
N ASN A 21 6.36 12.03 -8.91
CA ASN A 21 4.92 11.74 -9.04
C ASN A 21 4.41 11.81 -10.50
N ARG A 22 5.19 11.29 -11.44
CA ARG A 22 4.88 11.32 -12.88
C ARG A 22 4.07 10.11 -13.34
N ARG A 23 3.97 9.06 -12.52
CA ARG A 23 3.40 7.77 -12.90
C ARG A 23 3.97 7.25 -14.22
N PHE A 24 5.27 7.42 -14.40
CA PHE A 24 5.98 7.09 -15.62
C PHE A 24 7.10 6.09 -15.32
N ALA A 25 7.16 5.00 -16.10
CA ALA A 25 8.13 3.93 -15.92
C ALA A 25 9.31 4.12 -16.87
N ASP A 26 10.30 4.91 -16.46
CA ASP A 26 11.43 5.34 -17.30
C ASP A 26 12.26 4.17 -17.87
N LYS A 27 12.40 3.07 -17.11
CA LYS A 27 13.21 1.90 -17.53
C LYS A 27 12.45 0.91 -18.43
N GLU A 28 11.12 1.01 -18.55
CA GLU A 28 10.34 0.04 -19.32
C GLU A 28 10.28 0.42 -20.81
N THR A 29 10.76 -0.47 -21.67
CA THR A 29 10.91 -0.22 -23.12
C THR A 29 10.36 -1.33 -24.01
N LYS A 30 9.85 -2.43 -23.44
CA LYS A 30 9.38 -3.60 -24.20
C LYS A 30 7.95 -3.43 -24.70
N ILE A 31 7.10 -2.77 -23.90
CA ILE A 31 5.71 -2.46 -24.25
C ILE A 31 5.65 -1.13 -25.00
N SER A 32 5.15 -1.15 -26.23
CA SER A 32 4.97 0.03 -27.09
C SER A 32 3.67 -0.10 -27.90
N PRO A 33 3.20 0.96 -28.60
CA PRO A 33 2.02 0.86 -29.46
C PRO A 33 2.09 -0.30 -30.46
N GLY A 34 3.28 -0.63 -30.98
CA GLY A 34 3.48 -1.74 -31.93
C GLY A 34 3.52 -3.13 -31.29
N THR A 35 3.72 -3.23 -29.97
CA THR A 35 3.82 -4.52 -29.26
C THR A 35 2.64 -4.80 -28.34
N ALA A 36 1.84 -3.78 -28.01
CA ALA A 36 0.72 -3.87 -27.07
C ALA A 36 -0.32 -4.94 -27.44
N SER A 37 -0.59 -5.15 -28.73
CA SER A 37 -1.52 -6.19 -29.21
C SER A 37 -1.09 -7.63 -28.87
N ARG A 38 0.20 -7.82 -28.53
CA ARG A 38 0.78 -9.12 -28.14
C ARG A 38 0.74 -9.37 -26.63
N LEU A 39 0.24 -8.42 -25.83
CA LEU A 39 0.12 -8.60 -24.39
C LEU A 39 -0.81 -9.76 -24.06
N ARG A 40 -0.40 -10.59 -23.10
CA ARG A 40 -1.18 -11.70 -22.56
C ARG A 40 -1.03 -11.68 -21.04
N LEU A 41 -2.02 -12.24 -20.35
CA LEU A 41 -1.97 -12.41 -18.90
C LEU A 41 -0.76 -13.26 -18.53
N LYS A 42 0.17 -12.71 -17.74
CA LYS A 42 1.35 -13.44 -17.26
C LYS A 42 1.02 -14.30 -16.04
N TRP A 43 0.31 -13.73 -15.07
CA TRP A 43 -0.14 -14.40 -13.86
C TRP A 43 -1.32 -13.64 -13.24
N LYS A 44 -2.04 -14.30 -12.34
CA LYS A 44 -3.14 -13.72 -11.56
C LYS A 44 -3.00 -14.06 -10.08
N PHE A 45 -3.47 -13.18 -9.21
CA PHE A 45 -3.49 -13.37 -7.76
C PHE A 45 -4.89 -13.07 -7.22
N ASN A 46 -5.41 -13.89 -6.31
CA ASN A 46 -6.69 -13.67 -5.64
C ASN A 46 -6.45 -13.09 -4.24
N ALA A 47 -6.81 -11.83 -4.04
CA ALA A 47 -6.65 -11.10 -2.79
C ALA A 47 -7.90 -11.11 -1.88
N GLY A 48 -8.91 -11.92 -2.20
CA GLY A 48 -10.11 -12.08 -1.37
C GLY A 48 -11.15 -10.98 -1.57
N ARG A 49 -10.76 -9.70 -1.48
CA ARG A 49 -11.62 -8.53 -1.77
C ARG A 49 -10.87 -7.49 -2.61
N ASP A 50 -11.57 -6.40 -2.90
CA ASP A 50 -11.09 -5.28 -3.72
C ASP A 50 -9.68 -4.80 -3.34
N ILE A 51 -8.98 -4.24 -4.31
CA ILE A 51 -7.72 -3.53 -4.14
C ILE A 51 -7.93 -2.15 -4.77
N SER A 52 -7.94 -1.11 -3.94
CA SER A 52 -8.10 0.29 -4.42
C SER A 52 -6.78 1.07 -4.47
N ALA A 53 -5.74 0.55 -3.82
CA ALA A 53 -4.42 1.17 -3.78
C ALA A 53 -3.63 0.91 -5.06
N THR A 54 -2.75 1.84 -5.43
CA THR A 54 -1.68 1.54 -6.39
C THR A 54 -0.68 0.63 -5.67
N PRO A 55 -0.25 -0.53 -6.23
CA PRO A 55 0.77 -1.35 -5.60
C PRO A 55 2.13 -0.62 -5.56
N ALA A 56 2.89 -0.83 -4.49
CA ALA A 56 4.30 -0.45 -4.45
C ALA A 56 5.16 -1.62 -4.92
N ILE A 57 6.23 -1.33 -5.66
CA ILE A 57 7.17 -2.33 -6.18
C ILE A 57 8.57 -1.95 -5.73
N PHE A 58 9.26 -2.90 -5.11
CA PHE A 58 10.68 -2.76 -4.81
C PHE A 58 11.35 -4.12 -4.89
N ASP A 59 12.45 -4.21 -5.64
CA ASP A 59 13.31 -5.39 -5.72
C ASP A 59 12.49 -6.67 -6.01
N GLY A 60 11.70 -6.61 -7.09
CA GLY A 60 10.88 -7.74 -7.56
C GLY A 60 9.72 -8.14 -6.65
N THR A 61 9.39 -7.34 -5.63
CA THR A 61 8.26 -7.60 -4.72
C THR A 61 7.18 -6.54 -4.86
N LEU A 62 5.93 -6.97 -5.03
CA LEU A 62 4.73 -6.12 -5.02
C LEU A 62 4.13 -6.10 -3.61
N TYR A 63 3.79 -4.90 -3.14
CA TYR A 63 3.12 -4.67 -1.86
C TYR A 63 1.81 -3.92 -2.07
N PHE A 64 0.72 -4.43 -1.50
CA PHE A 64 -0.59 -3.78 -1.60
C PHE A 64 -1.52 -4.21 -0.45
N PRO A 65 -2.37 -3.30 0.06
CA PRO A 65 -3.47 -3.67 0.93
C PRO A 65 -4.69 -4.13 0.13
N SER A 66 -5.51 -4.97 0.75
CA SER A 66 -6.84 -5.35 0.25
C SER A 66 -7.91 -5.03 1.29
N TRP A 67 -9.13 -4.81 0.79
CA TRP A 67 -10.32 -4.62 1.60
C TRP A 67 -10.75 -5.87 2.39
N ASP A 68 -10.03 -7.00 2.26
CA ASP A 68 -10.19 -8.18 3.10
C ASP A 68 -9.52 -8.03 4.48
N GLY A 69 -8.90 -6.88 4.75
CA GLY A 69 -8.24 -6.57 6.01
C GLY A 69 -6.79 -7.04 6.06
N TYR A 70 -6.19 -7.40 4.92
CA TYR A 70 -4.79 -7.80 4.85
C TYR A 70 -3.93 -6.82 4.05
N ILE A 71 -2.65 -6.77 4.39
CA ILE A 71 -1.60 -6.28 3.52
C ILE A 71 -0.74 -7.44 3.02
N TYR A 72 -0.48 -7.42 1.72
CA TYR A 72 0.15 -8.51 0.98
C TYR A 72 1.53 -8.09 0.47
N ALA A 73 2.46 -9.06 0.45
CA ALA A 73 3.66 -9.03 -0.35
C ALA A 73 3.71 -10.25 -1.27
N VAL A 74 3.88 -10.01 -2.57
CA VAL A 74 3.90 -11.06 -3.59
C VAL A 74 5.05 -10.87 -4.57
N LYS A 75 5.57 -11.96 -5.13
CA LYS A 75 6.61 -11.91 -6.16
C LYS A 75 6.05 -11.31 -7.45
N ALA A 76 6.72 -10.28 -7.99
CA ALA A 76 6.35 -9.66 -9.27
C ALA A 76 6.46 -10.61 -10.46
N SER A 77 7.37 -11.58 -10.37
CA SER A 77 7.68 -12.48 -11.47
C SER A 77 6.54 -13.46 -11.78
N ASN A 78 5.84 -13.95 -10.75
CA ASN A 78 4.86 -15.03 -10.87
C ASN A 78 3.63 -14.91 -9.95
N GLY A 79 3.50 -13.85 -9.16
CA GLY A 79 2.37 -13.66 -8.23
C GLY A 79 2.43 -14.53 -6.97
N GLY A 80 3.55 -15.23 -6.72
CA GLY A 80 3.70 -16.09 -5.54
C GLY A 80 3.66 -15.28 -4.24
N LEU A 81 2.82 -15.70 -3.29
CA LEU A 81 2.72 -15.07 -1.98
C LEU A 81 4.04 -15.21 -1.20
N LEU A 82 4.58 -14.08 -0.73
CA LEU A 82 5.73 -14.05 0.18
C LEU A 82 5.27 -14.01 1.63
N TRP A 83 4.39 -13.06 1.93
CA TRP A 83 3.74 -12.95 3.23
C TRP A 83 2.45 -12.14 3.10
N LYS A 84 1.55 -12.32 4.07
CA LYS A 84 0.41 -11.44 4.31
C LYS A 84 0.23 -11.19 5.79
N LYS A 85 -0.32 -10.03 6.16
CA LYS A 85 -0.63 -9.69 7.55
C LYS A 85 -2.04 -9.18 7.66
N ASN A 86 -2.82 -9.78 8.56
CA ASN A 86 -4.11 -9.24 8.97
C ASN A 86 -3.86 -7.96 9.77
N LEU A 87 -4.46 -6.85 9.34
CA LEU A 87 -4.18 -5.53 9.89
C LEU A 87 -4.69 -5.38 11.33
N GLN A 88 -5.84 -5.97 11.66
CA GLN A 88 -6.36 -5.97 13.02
C GLN A 88 -5.45 -6.76 13.97
N HIS A 89 -5.02 -7.98 13.60
CA HIS A 89 -4.09 -8.76 14.42
C HIS A 89 -2.70 -8.12 14.51
N LEU A 90 -2.25 -7.48 13.44
CA LEU A 90 -0.95 -6.82 13.39
C LEU A 90 -0.89 -5.60 14.31
N THR A 91 -1.99 -4.84 14.41
CA THR A 91 -2.02 -3.53 15.08
C THR A 91 -2.77 -3.54 16.42
N GLY A 92 -3.63 -4.54 16.66
CA GLY A 92 -4.56 -4.56 17.78
C GLY A 92 -5.72 -3.55 17.65
N LEU A 93 -5.88 -2.91 16.49
CA LEU A 93 -6.88 -1.87 16.26
C LEU A 93 -8.12 -2.43 15.57
N ASN A 94 -9.29 -2.08 16.10
CA ASN A 94 -10.57 -2.36 15.46
C ASN A 94 -10.92 -1.24 14.48
N SER A 95 -11.72 -1.58 13.46
CA SER A 95 -12.30 -0.61 12.56
C SER A 95 -13.21 0.37 13.32
N THR A 96 -13.22 1.62 12.87
CA THR A 96 -14.10 2.67 13.41
C THR A 96 -15.46 2.73 12.71
N GLY A 97 -15.69 1.90 11.69
CA GLY A 97 -16.87 1.99 10.83
C GLY A 97 -16.97 3.31 10.05
N ALA A 98 -15.93 4.14 10.09
CA ALA A 98 -15.91 5.46 9.45
C ALA A 98 -15.83 5.39 7.91
N ILE A 99 -15.51 4.21 7.37
CA ILE A 99 -15.67 3.94 5.94
C ILE A 99 -17.00 3.19 5.77
N PHE A 100 -18.07 3.98 5.59
CA PHE A 100 -19.46 3.53 5.65
C PHE A 100 -19.88 2.55 4.55
N ASP A 101 -19.13 2.48 3.45
CA ASP A 101 -19.47 1.64 2.28
C ASP A 101 -18.97 0.18 2.39
N PHE A 102 -18.31 -0.19 3.50
CA PHE A 102 -17.67 -1.50 3.65
C PHE A 102 -17.91 -2.11 5.03
N ASP A 103 -17.53 -3.39 5.16
CA ASP A 103 -17.69 -4.16 6.41
C ASP A 103 -17.09 -3.38 7.60
N PRO A 104 -17.94 -2.86 8.51
CA PRO A 104 -17.50 -1.98 9.57
C PRO A 104 -16.62 -2.69 10.60
N ASN A 105 -16.48 -4.01 10.51
CA ASN A 105 -15.69 -4.82 11.42
C ASN A 105 -14.27 -5.13 10.92
N ILE A 106 -13.92 -4.72 9.70
CA ILE A 106 -12.62 -5.03 9.11
C ILE A 106 -11.71 -3.79 9.14
N THR A 107 -10.60 -3.90 9.87
CA THR A 107 -9.54 -2.88 9.81
C THR A 107 -8.83 -2.96 8.46
N VAL A 108 -8.92 -1.88 7.69
CA VAL A 108 -8.40 -1.82 6.32
C VAL A 108 -7.42 -0.66 6.11
N SER A 109 -6.55 -0.83 5.13
CA SER A 109 -5.82 0.28 4.51
C SER A 109 -6.29 0.40 3.06
N ARG A 110 -6.54 1.64 2.63
CA ARG A 110 -6.71 1.98 1.21
C ARG A 110 -5.56 2.83 0.68
N SER A 111 -4.59 3.14 1.53
CA SER A 111 -3.44 3.95 1.17
C SER A 111 -2.43 3.11 0.38
N THR A 112 -1.85 3.69 -0.67
CA THR A 112 -0.71 3.09 -1.35
C THR A 112 0.45 3.01 -0.36
N PRO A 113 1.05 1.82 -0.17
CA PRO A 113 2.23 1.70 0.66
C PRO A 113 3.40 2.50 0.11
N VAL A 114 4.26 2.96 1.01
CA VAL A 114 5.48 3.71 0.71
C VAL A 114 6.69 2.87 1.09
N ILE A 115 7.64 2.75 0.18
CA ILE A 115 8.94 2.13 0.43
C ILE A 115 9.85 3.15 1.12
N ALA A 116 10.30 2.83 2.33
CA ALA A 116 11.22 3.65 3.12
C ALA A 116 12.33 2.76 3.67
N HIS A 117 13.46 2.66 2.95
CA HIS A 117 14.56 1.74 3.26
C HIS A 117 14.07 0.30 3.45
N ASP A 118 14.20 -0.31 4.63
CA ASP A 118 13.77 -1.67 4.97
C ASP A 118 12.28 -1.75 5.36
N MET A 119 11.58 -0.60 5.40
CA MET A 119 10.20 -0.49 5.84
C MET A 119 9.23 -0.27 4.68
N LEU A 120 8.02 -0.78 4.92
CA LEU A 120 6.81 -0.49 4.18
C LEU A 120 5.89 0.31 5.09
N VAL A 121 5.49 1.51 4.68
CA VAL A 121 4.72 2.44 5.50
C VAL A 121 3.39 2.76 4.83
N PHE A 122 2.29 2.69 5.58
CA PHE A 122 0.93 2.91 5.06
C PHE A 122 0.00 3.40 6.17
N GLY A 123 -1.05 4.14 5.80
CA GLY A 123 -2.08 4.62 6.71
C GLY A 123 -3.31 3.72 6.74
N LEU A 124 -3.96 3.64 7.89
CA LEU A 124 -5.23 2.92 8.08
C LEU A 124 -6.43 3.82 7.76
N GLY A 125 -7.49 3.19 7.25
CA GLY A 125 -8.77 3.83 6.94
C GLY A 125 -9.57 4.32 8.16
N GLY A 126 -9.04 4.19 9.38
CA GLY A 126 -9.72 4.50 10.63
C GLY A 126 -9.44 3.40 11.68
N PRO A 127 -8.98 3.73 12.90
CA PRO A 127 -8.59 5.07 13.37
C PRO A 127 -7.35 5.62 12.60
N ALA A 128 -7.10 6.93 12.64
CA ALA A 128 -6.03 7.62 11.89
C ALA A 128 -4.61 7.24 12.37
N TYR A 129 -4.19 6.04 12.00
CA TYR A 129 -2.88 5.48 12.34
C TYR A 129 -2.02 5.29 11.10
N VAL A 130 -0.75 5.64 11.21
CA VAL A 130 0.29 5.22 10.27
C VAL A 130 1.00 4.01 10.84
N VAL A 131 1.16 3.00 9.99
CA VAL A 131 1.77 1.71 10.31
C VAL A 131 3.05 1.57 9.51
N ALA A 132 4.13 1.12 10.15
CA ALA A 132 5.32 0.65 9.45
C ALA A 132 5.60 -0.81 9.78
N VAL A 133 5.87 -1.58 8.73
CA VAL A 133 6.28 -2.99 8.83
C VAL A 133 7.60 -3.21 8.10
N LYS A 134 8.36 -4.23 8.52
CA LYS A 134 9.52 -4.69 7.76
C LYS A 134 9.07 -5.25 6.41
N ARG A 135 9.69 -4.81 5.31
CA ARG A 135 9.39 -5.32 3.96
C ARG A 135 9.63 -6.83 3.82
N SER A 136 10.63 -7.36 4.52
CA SER A 136 11.05 -8.76 4.39
C SER A 136 10.03 -9.76 4.93
N ASN A 137 9.25 -9.40 5.96
CA ASN A 137 8.36 -10.36 6.65
C ASN A 137 7.05 -9.77 7.19
N GLY A 138 6.79 -8.49 6.96
CA GLY A 138 5.61 -7.79 7.44
C GLY A 138 5.55 -7.62 8.96
N ARG A 139 6.66 -7.79 9.70
CA ARG A 139 6.67 -7.56 11.16
C ARG A 139 6.49 -6.08 11.46
N LEU A 140 5.59 -5.74 12.37
CA LEU A 140 5.41 -4.38 12.88
C LEU A 140 6.74 -3.82 13.39
N VAL A 141 7.06 -2.61 12.94
CA VAL A 141 8.22 -1.82 13.40
C VAL A 141 7.73 -0.74 14.35
N TRP A 142 6.77 0.07 13.90
CA TRP A 142 6.13 1.10 14.71
C TRP A 142 4.69 1.36 14.23
N LEU A 143 3.94 2.00 15.12
CA LEU A 143 2.55 2.38 14.94
C LEU A 143 2.36 3.77 15.56
N THR A 144 1.83 4.74 14.81
CA THR A 144 1.66 6.12 15.28
C THR A 144 0.25 6.61 15.00
N GLN A 145 -0.44 7.07 16.04
CA GLN A 145 -1.74 7.73 15.92
C GLN A 145 -1.54 9.19 15.56
N LEU A 146 -2.09 9.64 14.42
CA LEU A 146 -2.04 11.04 14.02
C LEU A 146 -3.15 11.87 14.66
N ASP A 147 -4.31 11.26 14.89
CA ASP A 147 -5.47 11.92 15.51
C ASP A 147 -6.26 10.93 16.38
N LYS A 148 -6.65 11.40 17.57
CA LYS A 148 -7.42 10.66 18.57
C LYS A 148 -8.92 10.71 18.33
N HIS A 149 -9.39 11.61 17.47
CA HIS A 149 -10.80 11.73 17.16
C HIS A 149 -11.33 10.43 16.53
N SER A 150 -12.46 9.93 17.02
CA SER A 150 -13.01 8.62 16.63
C SER A 150 -13.37 8.52 15.15
N LYS A 151 -13.66 9.65 14.51
CA LYS A 151 -13.95 9.77 13.06
C LYS A 151 -12.73 10.11 12.21
N ALA A 152 -11.54 10.24 12.80
CA ALA A 152 -10.35 10.54 12.02
C ALA A 152 -9.90 9.32 11.21
N LEU A 153 -9.58 9.57 9.94
CA LEU A 153 -9.21 8.51 9.00
C LEU A 153 -8.15 8.98 7.98
N ILE A 154 -7.31 8.04 7.52
CA ILE A 154 -6.32 8.29 6.48
C ILE A 154 -6.83 7.69 5.16
N THR A 155 -7.17 8.57 4.23
CA THR A 155 -7.54 8.21 2.86
C THR A 155 -6.41 8.42 1.85
N MET A 156 -5.47 9.31 2.16
CA MET A 156 -4.36 9.66 1.27
C MET A 156 -3.19 8.69 1.42
N SER A 157 -2.45 8.53 0.33
CA SER A 157 -1.20 7.75 0.33
C SER A 157 -0.04 8.61 0.82
N GLY A 158 0.92 8.00 1.49
CA GLY A 158 2.08 8.73 2.00
C GLY A 158 3.14 9.02 0.94
N THR A 159 4.11 9.84 1.32
CA THR A 159 5.36 10.07 0.58
C THR A 159 6.55 10.01 1.53
N TYR A 160 7.60 9.29 1.17
CA TYR A 160 8.85 9.25 1.93
C TYR A 160 9.87 10.21 1.31
N TYR A 161 10.48 11.07 2.13
CA TYR A 161 11.53 12.00 1.71
C TYR A 161 12.50 12.26 2.86
N LYS A 162 13.81 12.10 2.60
CA LYS A 162 14.92 12.40 3.53
C LYS A 162 14.70 11.91 4.97
N GLY A 163 14.33 10.64 5.14
CA GLY A 163 14.16 10.03 6.47
C GLY A 163 12.79 10.24 7.10
N SER A 164 11.89 10.99 6.47
CA SER A 164 10.54 11.26 6.97
C SER A 164 9.48 10.71 6.03
N VAL A 165 8.35 10.27 6.59
CA VAL A 165 7.16 9.89 5.82
C VAL A 165 6.04 10.87 6.14
N PHE A 166 5.43 11.43 5.09
CA PHE A 166 4.37 12.43 5.19
C PHE A 166 3.03 11.77 4.84
N PHE A 167 2.03 11.98 5.69
CA PHE A 167 0.64 11.56 5.47
C PHE A 167 -0.30 12.73 5.79
N CYS A 168 -1.41 12.80 5.05
CA CYS A 168 -2.54 13.66 5.37
C CYS A 168 -3.71 12.79 5.83
N TYR A 169 -4.50 13.30 6.77
CA TYR A 169 -5.69 12.65 7.29
C TYR A 169 -6.86 13.63 7.30
N ILE A 170 -8.07 13.10 7.38
CA ILE A 170 -9.28 13.90 7.57
C ILE A 170 -9.90 13.55 8.92
N SER A 171 -10.51 14.55 9.56
CA SER A 171 -11.19 14.42 10.85
C SER A 171 -12.39 15.35 10.84
N SER A 172 -13.48 14.97 11.50
CA SER A 172 -14.68 15.79 11.61
C SER A 172 -15.10 15.91 13.06
N SER A 173 -15.19 17.14 13.57
CA SER A 173 -15.83 17.43 14.84
C SER A 173 -17.27 17.89 14.56
N ALA A 174 -18.27 17.15 15.06
CA ALA A 174 -19.57 17.78 15.28
C ALA A 174 -19.45 18.65 16.55
N PRO A 175 -20.06 19.85 16.61
CA PRO A 175 -20.23 20.52 17.89
C PRO A 175 -21.01 19.59 18.83
N SER A 176 -20.61 19.49 20.09
CA SER A 176 -21.46 18.85 21.09
C SER A 176 -22.79 19.59 21.11
N THR A 177 -23.88 18.87 20.86
CA THR A 177 -25.20 19.37 21.24
C THR A 177 -25.30 19.16 22.74
N ASP A 178 -24.87 20.17 23.49
CA ASP A 178 -25.19 20.32 24.92
C ASP A 178 -26.70 20.59 25.09
#